data_AF-A0A353XWQ1-F1
#
_entry.id   AF-A0A353XWQ1-F1
#
_cell.length_a   1.000
_cell.length_b   1.000
_cell.length_c   1.000
_cell.angle_alpha   90.00
_cell.angle_beta   90.00
_cell.angle_gamma   90.00
#
_symmetry.space_group_name_H-M   'P 1'
#
loop_
_entity.id
_entity.type
_entity.pdbx_description
1 polymer ?
#
loop_
_entity_poly.entity_id
_entity_poly.type
_entity_poly.pdbx_seq_one_letter_code
_entity_poly.pdbx_strand_id
1 'polypeptide(L)' 'MGRTVHCVKLNKQAEGLERITYPGEMGQKIYDNVSKEAWQQWLQ' A
#
# COMPACT_ATOMS: atom_id res chain seq x y z
N MET A 1 8.20 11.30 7.75
CA MET A 1 7.24 10.60 8.60
C MET A 1 6.44 9.68 7.70
N GLY A 2 6.68 8.37 7.80
CA GLY A 2 6.05 7.37 6.93
C GLY A 2 4.56 7.29 7.20
N ARG A 3 3.77 7.31 6.12
CA ARG A 3 2.34 7.07 6.17
C ARG A 3 2.09 5.65 6.67
N THR A 4 1.19 5.46 7.63
CA THR A 4 0.77 4.12 8.09
C THR A 4 -0.58 3.80 7.47
N VAL A 5 -0.73 2.62 6.87
CA VAL A 5 -1.99 2.16 6.28
C VAL A 5 -2.38 0.82 6.89
N HIS A 6 -3.67 0.56 6.93
CA HIS A 6 -4.17 -0.77 7.24
C HIS A 6 -3.98 -1.64 5.99
N CYS A 7 -2.98 -2.52 6.03
CA CYS A 7 -2.73 -3.41 4.92
C CYS A 7 -3.78 -4.52 4.88
N VAL A 8 -4.65 -4.53 3.87
CA VAL A 8 -5.68 -5.58 3.71
C VAL A 8 -5.08 -6.98 3.51
N LYS A 9 -3.86 -7.05 2.95
CA LYS A 9 -3.16 -8.31 2.70
C LYS A 9 -2.55 -8.91 3.96
N LEU A 10 -1.99 -8.08 4.83
CA LEU A 10 -1.29 -8.50 6.05
C LEU A 10 -2.15 -8.38 7.31
N ASN A 11 -3.34 -7.77 7.19
CA ASN A 11 -4.29 -7.50 8.26
C ASN A 11 -3.65 -6.80 9.48
N LYS A 12 -2.68 -5.92 9.22
CA LYS A 12 -1.95 -5.14 10.23
C LYS A 12 -1.70 -3.73 9.74
N GLN A 13 -1.49 -2.82 10.68
CA GLN A 13 -0.96 -1.49 10.37
C GLN A 13 0.51 -1.62 9.97
N ALA A 14 0.84 -1.13 8.78
CA ALA A 14 2.19 -1.16 8.25
C ALA A 14 2.45 0.13 7.46
N GLU A 15 3.71 0.39 7.11
CA GLU A 15 4.05 1.56 6.32
C GLU A 15 3.39 1.48 4.94
N GLY A 16 2.56 2.48 4.64
CA GLY A 16 1.93 2.66 3.34
C GLY A 16 2.92 3.02 2.26
N LEU A 17 2.45 2.90 1.02
CA LEU A 17 3.21 3.40 -0.13
C LEU A 17 3.49 4.90 0.01
N GLU A 18 4.68 5.33 -0.40
CA GLU A 18 5.12 6.73 -0.37
C GLU A 18 4.49 7.55 -1.51
N ARG A 19 4.18 6.88 -2.63
CA ARG A 19 3.50 7.46 -3.78
C ARG A 19 2.56 6.47 -4.43
N ILE A 20 1.54 6.99 -5.10
CA ILE A 20 0.63 6.20 -5.92
C ILE A 20 1.43 5.66 -7.12
N THR A 21 1.44 4.34 -7.30
CA THR A 21 2.18 3.67 -8.39
C THR A 21 1.41 3.66 -9.70
N TYR A 22 0.08 3.73 -9.64
CA TYR A 22 -0.79 3.70 -10.82
C TYR A 22 -1.76 4.89 -10.82
N PRO A 23 -1.88 5.67 -11.90
CA PRO A 23 -2.89 6.71 -12.00
C PRO A 23 -4.30 6.09 -12.05
N GLY A 24 -5.28 6.77 -11.46
CA GLY A 24 -6.69 6.36 -11.41
C GLY A 24 -7.12 5.72 -10.09
N GLU A 25 -8.42 5.41 -9.99
CA GLU A 25 -9.04 4.93 -8.74
C GLU A 25 -8.42 3.62 -8.22
N MET A 26 -7.95 2.75 -9.12
CA MET A 26 -7.31 1.49 -8.74
C MET A 26 -6.00 1.73 -7.99
N GLY A 27 -5.15 2.66 -8.45
CA GLY A 27 -3.92 2.99 -7.74
C GLY A 27 -4.16 3.74 -6.44
N GLN A 28 -5.22 4.55 -6.36
CA GLN A 28 -5.68 5.16 -5.10
C GLN A 28 -6.07 4.08 -4.08
N LYS A 29 -6.85 3.07 -4.48
CA LYS A 29 -7.24 1.95 -3.61
C LYS A 29 -6.03 1.15 -3.12
N ILE A 30 -5.09 0.85 -4.02
CA ILE A 30 -3.84 0.17 -3.65
C ILE A 30 -3.06 1.03 -2.67
N TYR A 31 -2.92 2.32 -2.96
CA TYR A 31 -2.27 3.26 -2.07
C TYR A 31 -2.91 3.21 -0.68
N ASP A 32 -4.25 3.35 -0.56
CA ASP A 32 -5.01 3.36 0.71
C ASP A 32 -5.03 2.04 1.48
N ASN A 33 -4.99 0.90 0.79
CA ASN A 33 -5.22 -0.40 1.42
C ASN A 33 -3.98 -1.31 1.44
N VAL A 34 -2.89 -0.95 0.77
CA VAL A 34 -1.71 -1.80 0.61
C VAL A 34 -0.47 -1.13 1.19
N SER A 35 0.22 -1.84 2.08
CA SER A 35 1.50 -1.39 2.65
C SER A 35 2.67 -1.66 1.71
N LYS A 36 3.77 -0.95 1.93
CA LYS A 36 5.05 -1.11 1.23
C LYS A 36 5.56 -2.56 1.29
N GLU A 37 5.42 -3.23 2.43
CA GLU A 37 5.76 -4.66 2.61
C GLU A 37 4.90 -5.57 1.71
N ALA A 38 3.58 -5.38 1.70
CA ALA A 38 2.68 -6.17 0.86
C ALA A 38 2.87 -5.86 -0.63
N TRP A 39 3.21 -4.62 -0.97
CA TRP A 39 3.54 -4.22 -2.34
C TRP A 39 4.84 -4.86 -2.82
N GLN A 40 5.87 -4.95 -1.97
CA GLN A 40 7.08 -5.70 -2.31
C GLN A 40 6.79 -7.18 -2.53
N GLN A 41 5.93 -7.80 -1.71
CA GLN A 41 5.48 -9.18 -1.93
C GLN A 41 4.67 -9.36 -3.23
N TRP A 42 3.98 -8.31 -3.70
CA TRP A 42 3.25 -8.35 -4.97
C TRP A 42 4.19 -8.34 -6.17
N LEU A 43 5.29 -7.57 -6.09
CA LEU A 43 6.27 -7.43 -7.18
C LEU A 43 7.19 -8.65 -7.33
N GLN A 44 7.23 -9.53 -6.34
CA GLN A 44 8.02 -10.76 -6.34
C GLN A 44 7.29 -11.87 -7.10
#